data_AF-A0A126RM62-F1
#
_entry.id   AF-A0A126RM62-F1
#
_cell.length_a   1.000
_cell.length_b   1.000
_cell.length_c   1.000
_cell.angle_alpha   90.00
_cell.angle_beta   90.00
_cell.angle_gamma   90.00
#
_symmetry.space_group_name_H-M   'P 1'
#
loop_
_entity.id
_entity.type
_entity.pdbx_description
1 polymer ?
#
loop_
_entity_poly.entity_id
_entity_poly.type
_entity_poly.pdbx_seq_one_letter_code
_entity_poly.pdbx_strand_id
1 'polypeptide(L)'
;MQAREMEIVLDHFARSGGVAPVRPYYIWGEFRVETDGETLYSDEGHEYCRDCADRLLEKVLPHLSASERHDHRISSTELHHEDTCKHCLICGALLDYALNETGVAAELDHYVSHPPSRPLRAGDAFHIARMLEAAPADHGVLRLAREALRRIPRKHRRN
;
A
#
# COMPACT_ATOMS: atom_id res chain seq x y z
N MET A 1 -21.34 16.40 -1.98
CA MET A 1 -19.92 16.10 -1.73
C MET A 1 -19.35 15.48 -2.99
N GLN A 2 -18.36 16.14 -3.61
CA GLN A 2 -17.65 15.67 -4.80
C GLN A 2 -16.67 14.55 -4.42
N ALA A 3 -16.22 13.75 -5.39
CA ALA A 3 -15.30 12.63 -5.16
C ALA A 3 -14.05 13.04 -4.38
N ARG A 4 -13.40 14.13 -4.82
CA ARG A 4 -12.20 14.70 -4.18
C ARG A 4 -12.43 15.11 -2.72
N GLU A 5 -13.60 15.67 -2.40
CA GLU A 5 -13.92 16.04 -1.02
C GLU A 5 -14.09 14.79 -0.13
N MET A 6 -14.73 13.74 -0.66
CA MET A 6 -14.90 12.48 0.07
C MET A 6 -13.56 11.79 0.32
N GLU A 7 -12.69 11.79 -0.69
CA GLU A 7 -11.33 11.25 -0.63
C GLU A 7 -10.52 11.92 0.48
N ILE A 8 -10.48 13.25 0.49
CA ILE A 8 -9.74 14.04 1.51
C ILE A 8 -10.25 13.71 2.92
N VAL A 9 -11.57 13.61 3.12
CA VAL A 9 -12.14 13.31 4.44
C VAL A 9 -11.79 11.89 4.89
N LEU A 10 -11.85 10.91 3.98
CA LEU A 10 -11.51 9.51 4.26
C LEU A 10 -10.01 9.35 4.55
N ASP A 11 -9.14 9.96 3.74
CA ASP A 11 -7.69 9.94 3.95
C ASP A 11 -7.30 10.62 5.27
N HIS A 12 -7.87 11.79 5.55
CA HIS A 12 -7.66 12.47 6.84
C HIS A 12 -8.11 11.60 8.02
N PHE A 13 -9.29 10.97 7.92
CA PHE A 13 -9.76 10.06 8.97
C PHE A 13 -8.81 8.88 9.17
N ALA A 14 -8.35 8.25 8.07
CA ALA A 14 -7.40 7.16 8.11
C ALA A 14 -6.10 7.56 8.83
N ARG A 15 -5.52 8.70 8.45
CA ARG A 15 -4.30 9.25 9.08
C ARG A 15 -4.51 9.56 10.55
N SER A 16 -5.64 10.16 10.91
CA SER A 16 -5.99 10.42 12.33
C SER A 16 -6.17 9.14 13.15
N GLY A 17 -6.49 8.02 12.49
CA GLY A 17 -6.59 6.69 13.07
C GLY A 17 -5.26 5.91 13.10
N GLY A 18 -4.14 6.54 12.71
CA GLY A 18 -2.81 5.94 12.74
C GLY A 18 -2.37 5.25 11.45
N VAL A 19 -3.15 5.33 10.36
CA VAL A 19 -2.73 4.82 9.06
C VAL A 19 -1.69 5.77 8.47
N ALA A 20 -0.46 5.28 8.35
CA ALA A 20 0.66 6.00 7.77
C ALA A 20 1.35 5.09 6.74
N PRO A 21 0.86 5.06 5.48
CA PRO A 21 1.53 4.31 4.43
C PRO A 21 2.95 4.83 4.27
N VAL A 22 3.90 3.92 4.15
CA VAL A 22 5.31 4.27 3.95
C VAL A 22 5.67 4.16 2.48
N ARG A 23 6.60 4.99 2.01
CA ARG A 23 7.07 4.93 0.63
C ARG A 23 7.57 3.51 0.30
N PRO A 24 7.14 2.91 -0.83
CA PRO A 24 7.66 1.63 -1.30
C PRO A 24 9.09 1.77 -1.84
N TYR A 25 9.87 0.70 -1.64
CA TYR A 25 11.21 0.53 -2.17
C TYR A 25 11.37 -0.87 -2.72
N TYR A 26 12.19 -1.02 -3.75
CA TYR A 26 12.64 -2.32 -4.26
C TYR A 26 14.17 -2.39 -4.22
N ILE A 27 14.70 -3.60 -4.34
CA ILE A 27 16.14 -3.84 -4.48
C ILE A 27 16.40 -4.09 -5.97
N TRP A 28 17.14 -3.18 -6.60
CA TRP A 28 17.61 -3.33 -7.97
C TRP A 28 18.69 -4.42 -8.00
N GLY A 29 18.67 -5.28 -9.01
CA GLY A 29 19.53 -6.45 -9.10
C GLY A 29 18.92 -7.65 -8.37
N GLU A 30 18.41 -8.61 -9.13
CA GLU A 30 17.87 -9.87 -8.59
C GLU A 30 18.97 -10.66 -7.88
N PHE A 31 18.67 -11.19 -6.70
CA PHE A 31 19.55 -12.12 -6.01
C PHE A 31 18.78 -13.29 -5.42
N ARG A 32 19.48 -14.42 -5.32
CA ARG A 32 19.08 -15.58 -4.53
C ARG A 32 20.31 -16.14 -3.82
N VAL A 33 20.34 -16.02 -2.50
CA VAL A 33 21.45 -16.46 -1.66
C VAL A 33 20.95 -17.48 -0.65
N GLU A 34 21.64 -18.60 -0.54
CA GLU A 34 21.38 -19.62 0.48
C GLU A 34 22.47 -19.51 1.56
N THR A 35 22.07 -19.20 2.79
CA THR A 35 23.00 -19.01 3.92
C THR A 35 22.35 -19.42 5.23
N ASP A 36 23.09 -20.10 6.12
CA ASP A 36 22.63 -20.53 7.45
C ASP A 36 21.27 -21.27 7.47
N GLY A 37 20.95 -22.00 6.39
CA GLY A 37 19.68 -22.71 6.22
C GLY A 37 18.49 -21.83 5.83
N GLU A 38 18.71 -20.55 5.55
CA GLU A 38 17.74 -19.59 5.03
C GLU A 38 18.01 -19.32 3.53
N THR A 39 16.94 -19.08 2.77
CA THR A 39 17.03 -18.56 1.41
C THR A 39 16.63 -17.09 1.41
N LEU A 40 17.60 -16.22 1.14
CA LEU A 40 17.38 -14.80 0.92
C LEU A 40 17.14 -14.57 -0.58
N TYR A 41 15.99 -14.02 -0.93
CA TYR A 41 15.61 -13.80 -2.33
C TYR A 41 14.89 -12.47 -2.49
N SER A 42 15.26 -11.72 -3.53
CA SER A 42 14.50 -10.58 -4.01
C SER A 42 14.71 -10.39 -5.50
N ASP A 43 13.65 -9.97 -6.18
CA ASP A 43 13.69 -9.36 -7.50
C ASP A 43 13.14 -7.92 -7.43
N GLU A 44 13.02 -7.26 -8.59
CA GLU A 44 12.51 -5.89 -8.70
C GLU A 44 10.98 -5.79 -8.59
N GLY A 45 10.27 -6.93 -8.57
CA GLY A 45 8.83 -6.98 -8.31
C GLY A 45 8.48 -6.99 -6.83
N HIS A 46 9.45 -7.28 -5.96
CA HIS A 46 9.28 -7.24 -4.52
C HIS A 46 9.41 -5.83 -3.94
N GLU A 47 8.40 -5.44 -3.17
CA GLU A 47 8.36 -4.14 -2.51
C GLU A 47 8.47 -4.24 -0.99
N TYR A 48 9.19 -3.27 -0.42
CA TYR A 48 9.53 -3.21 0.99
C TYR A 48 9.36 -1.79 1.53
N CYS A 49 9.25 -1.67 2.85
CA CYS A 49 9.62 -0.41 3.49
C CYS A 49 11.14 -0.27 3.48
N ARG A 50 11.62 0.98 3.57
CA ARG A 50 13.06 1.29 3.51
C ARG A 50 13.90 0.44 4.48
N ASP A 51 13.51 0.40 5.75
CA ASP A 51 14.26 -0.32 6.78
C ASP A 51 14.39 -1.83 6.48
N CYS A 52 13.36 -2.43 5.90
CA CYS A 52 13.39 -3.84 5.54
C CYS A 52 14.24 -4.10 4.29
N ALA A 53 14.18 -3.21 3.30
CA ALA A 53 15.06 -3.27 2.13
C ALA A 53 16.54 -3.14 2.55
N ASP A 54 16.86 -2.13 3.39
CA ASP A 54 18.21 -1.88 3.90
C ASP A 54 18.76 -3.12 4.62
N ARG A 55 18.00 -3.68 5.57
CA ARG A 55 18.41 -4.88 6.31
C ARG A 55 18.57 -6.11 5.44
N LEU A 56 17.70 -6.30 4.46
CA LEU A 56 17.81 -7.44 3.53
C LEU A 56 19.07 -7.30 2.68
N LEU A 57 19.32 -6.12 2.12
CA LEU A 57 20.50 -5.88 1.31
C LEU A 57 21.79 -6.02 2.15
N GLU A 58 21.83 -5.46 3.36
CA GLU A 58 22.96 -5.61 4.31
C GLU A 58 23.28 -7.08 4.60
N LYS A 59 22.26 -7.93 4.76
CA LYS A 59 22.45 -9.38 4.94
C LYS A 59 23.01 -10.06 3.71
N VAL A 60 22.61 -9.64 2.52
CA VAL A 60 22.95 -10.30 1.24
C VAL A 60 24.35 -9.92 0.76
N LEU A 61 24.74 -8.65 0.89
CA LEU A 61 25.99 -8.10 0.36
C LEU A 61 27.25 -8.92 0.74
N PRO A 62 27.43 -9.42 1.98
CA PRO A 62 28.57 -10.26 2.34
C PRO A 62 28.73 -11.54 1.52
N HIS A 63 27.62 -12.09 1.01
CA HIS A 63 27.59 -13.34 0.23
C HIS A 63 27.78 -13.14 -1.27
N LEU A 64 27.71 -11.89 -1.74
CA LEU A 64 27.93 -11.52 -3.13
C LEU A 64 29.41 -11.21 -3.39
N SER A 65 29.88 -11.53 -4.60
CA SER A 65 31.19 -11.11 -5.09
C SER A 65 31.29 -9.58 -5.19
N ALA A 66 32.52 -9.05 -5.20
CA ALA A 66 32.72 -7.60 -5.28
C ALA A 66 32.09 -6.96 -6.52
N SER A 67 32.08 -7.65 -7.67
CA SER A 67 31.41 -7.19 -8.88
C SER A 67 29.90 -7.15 -8.72
N GLU A 68 29.30 -8.22 -8.19
CA GLU A 68 27.84 -8.33 -7.99
C GLU A 68 27.33 -7.27 -7.02
N ARG A 69 28.08 -6.92 -5.96
CA ARG A 69 27.64 -5.89 -4.99
C ARG A 69 27.32 -4.53 -5.62
N HIS A 70 28.00 -4.15 -6.71
CA HIS A 70 27.76 -2.87 -7.38
C HIS A 70 26.43 -2.86 -8.15
N ASP A 71 25.97 -4.05 -8.52
CA ASP A 71 24.70 -4.28 -9.19
C ASP A 71 23.52 -4.39 -8.21
N HIS A 72 23.73 -4.12 -6.91
CA HIS A 72 22.64 -4.20 -5.92
C HIS A 72 22.47 -2.89 -5.17
N ARG A 73 21.30 -2.27 -5.30
CA ARG A 73 20.99 -0.99 -4.65
C ARG A 73 19.51 -0.85 -4.36
N ILE A 74 19.20 -0.09 -3.33
CA ILE A 74 17.82 0.22 -2.98
C ILE A 74 17.37 1.45 -3.75
N SER A 75 16.22 1.32 -4.40
CA SER A 75 15.58 2.39 -5.15
C SER A 75 14.16 2.57 -4.65
N SER A 76 13.69 3.82 -4.57
CA SER A 76 12.27 4.06 -4.34
C SER A 76 11.47 3.65 -5.56
N THR A 77 10.34 2.99 -5.35
CA THR A 77 9.36 2.78 -6.41
C THR A 77 8.67 4.11 -6.71
N GLU A 78 8.36 4.37 -7.98
CA GLU A 78 7.35 5.36 -8.31
C GLU A 78 5.96 4.82 -7.94
N LEU A 79 5.00 5.72 -7.68
CA LEU A 79 3.63 5.27 -7.44
C LEU A 79 3.06 4.69 -8.74
N HIS A 80 3.03 3.37 -8.81
CA HIS A 80 2.42 2.64 -9.93
C HIS A 80 0.94 2.41 -9.66
N HIS A 81 0.19 2.17 -10.74
CA HIS A 81 -1.22 1.83 -10.66
C HIS A 81 -1.35 0.32 -10.51
N GLU A 82 -1.61 -0.10 -9.28
CA GLU A 82 -1.61 -1.48 -8.82
C GLU A 82 -2.98 -2.13 -8.93
N ASP A 83 -2.98 -3.45 -9.07
CA ASP A 83 -4.18 -4.28 -9.05
C ASP A 83 -4.63 -4.64 -7.61
N THR A 84 -3.79 -4.35 -6.60
CA THR A 84 -4.00 -4.74 -5.21
C THR A 84 -3.32 -3.75 -4.26
N CYS A 85 -3.72 -3.76 -2.98
CA CYS A 85 -3.03 -3.01 -1.94
C CYS A 85 -1.61 -3.54 -1.68
N LYS A 86 -0.66 -2.63 -1.44
CA LYS A 86 0.76 -2.98 -1.24
C LYS A 86 1.14 -3.02 0.23
N HIS A 87 1.89 -4.06 0.60
CA HIS A 87 2.47 -4.23 1.92
C HIS A 87 3.92 -4.65 1.79
N CYS A 88 4.76 -4.24 2.73
CA CYS A 88 6.14 -4.68 2.79
C CYS A 88 6.18 -6.20 2.94
N LEU A 89 6.90 -6.88 2.05
CA LEU A 89 7.01 -8.34 2.05
C LEU A 89 7.60 -8.94 3.33
N ILE A 90 8.35 -8.14 4.10
CA ILE A 90 9.01 -8.61 5.34
C ILE A 90 8.17 -8.30 6.58
N CYS A 91 7.79 -7.03 6.78
CA CYS A 91 7.15 -6.61 8.04
C CYS A 91 5.62 -6.42 7.92
N GLY A 92 5.05 -6.55 6.73
CA GLY A 92 3.62 -6.34 6.48
C GLY A 92 3.14 -4.90 6.64
N ALA A 93 4.05 -3.92 6.78
CA ALA A 93 3.66 -2.51 6.84
C ALA A 93 2.98 -2.08 5.54
N LEU A 94 1.90 -1.32 5.64
CA LEU A 94 1.20 -0.73 4.49
C LEU A 94 2.14 0.20 3.72
N LEU A 95 2.30 -0.06 2.43
CA LEU A 95 3.05 0.81 1.53
C LEU A 95 2.10 1.81 0.87
N ASP A 96 2.64 2.94 0.43
CA ASP A 96 1.90 3.88 -0.40
C ASP A 96 1.74 3.31 -1.81
N TYR A 97 0.55 3.44 -2.40
CA TYR A 97 0.23 2.90 -3.72
C TYR A 97 -0.90 3.68 -4.39
N ALA A 98 -0.98 3.59 -5.72
CA ALA A 98 -2.13 4.00 -6.50
C ALA A 98 -2.81 2.75 -7.07
N LEU A 99 -4.11 2.79 -7.35
CA LEU A 99 -4.82 1.66 -7.98
C LEU A 99 -5.00 1.92 -9.48
N ASN A 100 -4.93 0.86 -10.28
CA ASN A 100 -5.46 0.86 -11.65
C ASN A 100 -6.96 0.48 -11.65
N GLU A 101 -7.58 0.50 -12.83
CA GLU A 101 -8.99 0.13 -13.01
C GLU A 101 -9.30 -1.30 -12.54
N THR A 102 -8.38 -2.25 -12.79
CA THR A 102 -8.52 -3.65 -12.32
C THR A 102 -8.49 -3.72 -10.80
N GLY A 103 -7.60 -2.97 -10.15
CA GLY A 103 -7.50 -2.91 -8.70
C GLY A 103 -8.72 -2.24 -8.06
N VAL A 104 -9.27 -1.19 -8.68
CA VAL A 104 -10.55 -0.62 -8.24
C VAL A 104 -11.67 -1.66 -8.33
N ALA A 105 -11.75 -2.42 -9.42
CA ALA A 105 -12.77 -3.45 -9.58
C ALA A 105 -12.64 -4.57 -8.53
N ALA A 106 -11.41 -5.04 -8.29
CA ALA A 106 -11.15 -6.07 -7.28
C ALA A 106 -11.50 -5.60 -5.85
N GLU A 107 -11.13 -4.36 -5.49
CA GLU A 107 -11.47 -3.76 -4.20
C GLU A 107 -12.98 -3.53 -4.05
N LEU A 108 -13.69 -3.16 -5.13
CA LEU A 108 -15.14 -3.08 -5.11
C LEU A 108 -15.78 -4.43 -4.82
N ASP A 109 -15.35 -5.49 -5.51
CA ASP A 109 -15.84 -6.86 -5.27
C ASP A 109 -15.53 -7.34 -3.85
N HIS A 110 -14.35 -6.97 -3.33
CA HIS A 110 -13.99 -7.21 -1.93
C HIS A 110 -15.01 -6.56 -0.99
N TYR A 111 -15.31 -5.26 -1.13
CA TYR A 111 -16.23 -4.54 -0.25
C TYR A 111 -17.71 -4.90 -0.44
N VAL A 112 -18.09 -5.46 -1.60
CA VAL A 112 -19.41 -6.07 -1.77
C VAL A 112 -19.55 -7.32 -0.91
N SER A 113 -18.51 -8.15 -0.87
CA SER A 113 -18.48 -9.39 -0.08
C SER A 113 -18.18 -9.16 1.40
N HIS A 114 -17.41 -8.11 1.70
CA HIS A 114 -16.93 -7.74 3.04
C HIS A 114 -17.18 -6.24 3.28
N PRO A 115 -18.44 -5.83 3.55
CA PRO A 115 -18.76 -4.42 3.75
C PRO A 115 -17.93 -3.79 4.88
N PRO A 116 -17.56 -2.49 4.79
CA PRO A 116 -16.76 -1.83 5.81
C PRO A 116 -17.37 -1.96 7.20
N SER A 117 -16.57 -2.06 8.25
CA SER A 117 -17.14 -2.20 9.60
C SER A 117 -17.85 -0.92 10.11
N ARG A 118 -18.62 -1.05 11.19
CA ARG A 118 -19.20 0.09 11.93
C ARG A 118 -18.77 0.01 13.40
N PRO A 119 -17.96 0.95 13.93
CA PRO A 119 -17.43 2.16 13.26
C PRO A 119 -16.45 1.82 12.12
N LEU A 120 -16.29 2.75 11.18
CA LEU A 120 -15.35 2.58 10.07
C LEU A 120 -13.92 2.41 10.61
N ARG A 121 -13.19 1.39 10.14
CA ARG A 121 -11.77 1.22 10.46
C ARG A 121 -10.94 2.21 9.64
N ALA A 122 -9.82 2.65 10.21
CA ALA A 122 -8.93 3.60 9.55
C ALA A 122 -8.34 3.01 8.24
N GLY A 123 -8.00 1.72 8.23
CA GLY A 123 -7.55 1.01 7.02
C GLY A 123 -8.61 1.01 5.92
N ASP A 124 -9.86 0.67 6.25
CA ASP A 124 -10.98 0.71 5.29
C ASP A 124 -11.12 2.11 4.67
N ALA A 125 -10.99 3.16 5.48
CA ALA A 125 -11.06 4.53 4.99
C ALA A 125 -9.93 4.86 4.02
N PHE A 126 -8.71 4.40 4.29
CA PHE A 126 -7.57 4.59 3.40
C PHE A 126 -7.78 3.91 2.06
N HIS A 127 -8.17 2.62 2.05
CA HIS A 127 -8.39 1.87 0.81
C HIS A 127 -9.50 2.50 -0.04
N ILE A 128 -10.61 2.90 0.58
CA ILE A 128 -11.71 3.59 -0.13
C ILE A 128 -11.26 4.96 -0.67
N ALA A 129 -10.35 5.66 0.01
CA ALA A 129 -9.77 6.90 -0.51
C ALA A 129 -8.91 6.64 -1.76
N ARG A 130 -8.06 5.59 -1.76
CA ARG A 130 -7.29 5.19 -2.95
C ARG A 130 -8.21 4.82 -4.13
N MET A 131 -9.33 4.14 -3.87
CA MET A 131 -10.32 3.84 -4.91
C MET A 131 -10.97 5.11 -5.49
N LEU A 132 -11.28 6.12 -4.66
CA LEU A 132 -11.83 7.40 -5.10
C LEU A 132 -10.83 8.20 -5.94
N GLU A 133 -9.55 8.16 -5.59
CA GLU A 133 -8.48 8.80 -6.37
C GLU A 133 -8.36 8.16 -7.76
N ALA A 134 -8.38 6.83 -7.84
CA ALA A 134 -8.25 6.08 -9.08
C ALA A 134 -9.50 6.14 -9.97
N ALA A 135 -10.70 6.13 -9.38
CA ALA A 135 -11.96 6.09 -10.13
C ALA A 135 -13.01 7.09 -9.57
N PRO A 136 -12.75 8.41 -9.67
CA PRO A 136 -13.59 9.44 -9.03
C PRO A 136 -15.01 9.54 -9.63
N ALA A 137 -15.22 9.03 -10.84
CA ALA A 137 -16.51 9.04 -11.53
C ALA A 137 -17.28 7.71 -11.38
N ASP A 138 -16.68 6.66 -10.82
CA ASP A 138 -17.33 5.35 -10.72
C ASP A 138 -18.48 5.37 -9.70
N HIS A 139 -19.67 4.95 -10.13
CA HIS A 139 -20.87 4.99 -9.30
C HIS A 139 -20.81 4.04 -8.10
N GLY A 140 -20.14 2.89 -8.25
CA GLY A 140 -19.92 1.91 -7.19
C GLY A 140 -19.01 2.48 -6.10
N VAL A 141 -17.87 3.04 -6.50
CA VAL A 141 -16.91 3.70 -5.58
C VAL A 141 -17.57 4.86 -4.86
N LEU A 142 -18.27 5.73 -5.59
CA LEU A 142 -18.98 6.87 -5.01
C LEU A 142 -20.05 6.44 -3.99
N ARG A 143 -20.76 5.33 -4.25
CA ARG A 143 -21.74 4.77 -3.32
C ARG A 143 -21.06 4.22 -2.06
N LEU A 144 -19.99 3.45 -2.22
CA LEU A 144 -19.20 2.89 -1.12
C LEU A 144 -18.64 4.01 -0.22
N ALA A 145 -18.02 5.03 -0.82
CA ALA A 145 -17.47 6.17 -0.11
C ALA A 145 -18.52 6.92 0.73
N ARG A 146 -19.69 7.21 0.14
CA ARG A 146 -20.79 7.86 0.88
C ARG A 146 -21.24 7.04 2.08
N GLU A 147 -21.27 5.72 1.94
CA GLU A 147 -21.63 4.83 3.04
C GLU A 147 -20.53 4.77 4.12
N ALA A 148 -19.26 4.72 3.73
CA ALA A 148 -18.13 4.80 4.64
C ALA A 148 -18.14 6.11 5.46
N LEU A 149 -18.40 7.26 4.83
CA LEU A 149 -18.52 8.55 5.52
C LEU A 149 -19.62 8.55 6.60
N ARG A 150 -20.73 7.82 6.39
CA ARG A 150 -21.79 7.64 7.40
C ARG A 150 -21.37 6.74 8.57
N ARG A 151 -20.24 6.03 8.46
CA ARG A 151 -19.67 5.16 9.49
C ARG A 151 -18.50 5.80 10.25
N ILE A 152 -17.96 6.92 9.77
CA ILE A 152 -16.97 7.73 10.51
C ILE A 152 -17.62 8.27 11.81
N PRO A 153 -16.99 8.11 13.00
CA PRO A 153 -17.51 8.66 14.25
C PRO A 153 -17.66 10.19 14.19
N ARG A 154 -18.72 10.74 14.78
CA ARG A 154 -19.05 12.19 14.69
C ARG A 154 -17.91 13.11 15.15
N LYS A 155 -17.08 12.66 16.10
CA LYS A 155 -15.90 13.40 16.59
C LYS A 155 -14.85 13.69 15.51
N HIS A 156 -14.87 12.98 14.38
CA HIS A 156 -13.94 13.14 13.27
C HIS A 156 -14.57 13.80 12.02
N ARG A 157 -15.83 14.26 12.09
CA ARG A 157 -16.55 14.86 10.93
C ARG A 157 -16.50 16.38 10.83
N ARG A 158 -15.78 17.04 11.75
CA ARG A 158 -15.65 18.50 11.79
C ARG A 158 -14.18 18.86 11.86
N ASN A 159 -13.61 19.20 10.71
CA ASN A 159 -12.66 20.29 10.54
C ASN A 159 -13.20 21.13 9.38
#